data_AF-A0A3B9M4L6-F1
#
_entry.id   AF-A0A3B9M4L6-F1
#
_cell.length_a   1.000
_cell.length_b   1.000
_cell.length_c   1.000
_cell.angle_alpha   90.00
_cell.angle_beta   90.00
_cell.angle_gamma   90.00
#
_symmetry.space_group_name_H-M   'P 1'
#
loop_
_entity.id
_entity.type
_entity.pdbx_description
1 polymer ?
#
loop_
_entity_poly.entity_id
_entity_poly.type
_entity_poly.pdbx_seq_one_letter_code
_entity_poly.pdbx_strand_id
1 'polypeptide(L)' 'DVYKRQIELTADAPLRSPYIIYLQGGLSYAHAIIGAIMAAQELNDAGLV' A
#
# COMPACT_ATOMS: atom_id res chain seq x y z
N ASP A 1 8.77 22.90 6.88
CA ASP A 1 8.92 21.50 7.30
C ASP A 1 7.92 21.09 8.41
N VAL A 2 6.65 21.48 8.28
CA VAL A 2 5.58 21.20 9.29
C VAL A 2 4.27 20.72 8.63
N TYR A 3 4.28 20.36 7.33
CA TYR A 3 3.06 19.93 6.62
C TYR A 3 3.35 18.85 5.57
N LYS A 4 4.09 17.80 5.95
CA LYS A 4 4.15 16.58 5.14
C LYS A 4 2.83 15.83 5.33
N ARG A 5 1.79 16.25 4.60
CA ARG A 5 0.56 15.45 4.49
C ARG A 5 0.91 14.19 3.71
N GLN A 6 0.59 13.01 4.25
CA GLN A 6 0.74 11.73 3.56
C GLN A 6 -0.33 11.62 2.46
N ILE A 7 -0.20 12.43 1.41
CA ILE A 7 -1.14 12.50 0.28
C ILE A 7 -0.76 11.54 -0.84
N GLU A 8 0.52 11.19 -0.94
CA GLU A 8 1.00 10.16 -1.85
C GLU A 8 0.68 8.77 -1.27
N LEU A 9 0.51 7.79 -2.16
CA LEU A 9 0.18 6.42 -1.76
C LEU A 9 1.35 5.83 -0.96
N THR A 10 1.07 5.34 0.24
CA THR A 10 2.06 4.71 1.13
C THR A 10 1.45 3.52 1.87
N ALA A 11 2.30 2.60 2.30
CA ALA A 11 1.91 1.43 3.06
C ALA A 11 2.96 1.11 4.13
N ASP A 12 2.51 0.70 5.32
CA ASP A 12 3.37 0.20 6.40
C ASP A 12 2.68 -0.90 7.21
N ALA A 13 3.47 -1.77 7.84
CA ALA A 13 2.95 -2.93 8.57
C ALA A 13 3.92 -3.37 9.70
N PRO A 14 3.41 -3.82 10.85
CA PRO A 14 4.22 -4.50 11.86
C PRO A 14 4.67 -5.88 11.38
N LEU A 15 5.95 -6.21 11.56
CA LEU A 15 6.49 -7.56 11.33
C LEU A 15 6.19 -8.51 12.50
N ARG A 16 4.94 -8.53 12.97
CA ARG A 16 4.44 -9.42 14.02
C ARG A 16 2.94 -9.68 13.85
N SER A 17 2.47 -10.77 14.44
CA SER A 17 1.04 -11.08 14.44
C SER A 17 0.23 -10.01 15.22
N PRO A 18 -0.97 -9.64 14.73
CA PRO A 18 -1.52 -9.97 13.41
C PRO A 18 -0.86 -9.11 12.31
N TYR A 19 -0.41 -9.73 11.21
CA TYR A 19 0.32 -9.11 10.10
C TYR A 19 -0.56 -8.18 9.24
N ILE A 20 -1.10 -7.13 9.86
CA ILE A 20 -2.03 -6.16 9.26
C ILE A 20 -1.23 -5.12 8.47
N ILE A 21 -1.76 -4.69 7.33
CA ILE A 21 -1.18 -3.62 6.52
C ILE A 21 -2.04 -2.36 6.70
N TYR A 22 -1.38 -1.22 6.92
CA TYR A 22 -1.99 0.10 6.88
C TYR A 22 -1.67 0.78 5.55
N LEU A 23 -2.71 1.22 4.84
CA LEU A 23 -2.61 1.91 3.56
C LEU A 23 -3.17 3.33 3.71
N GLN A 24 -2.45 4.33 3.22
CA GLN A 24 -2.88 5.72 3.28
C GLN A 24 -2.40 6.54 2.07
N GLY A 25 -3.06 7.67 1.86
CA GLY A 25 -2.80 8.55 0.72
C GLY A 25 -3.30 7.97 -0.60
N GLY A 26 -2.79 8.52 -1.71
CA GLY A 26 -3.28 8.25 -3.06
C GLY A 26 -3.80 9.53 -3.70
N LEU A 27 -2.89 10.26 -4.36
CA LEU A 27 -3.16 11.57 -4.98
C LEU A 27 -4.34 11.53 -5.97
N SER A 28 -4.56 10.38 -6.62
CA SER A 28 -5.75 10.09 -7.40
C SER A 28 -6.27 8.69 -7.06
N TYR A 29 -7.58 8.49 -7.19
CA TYR A 29 -8.22 7.19 -7.00
C TYR A 29 -7.61 6.13 -7.92
N ALA A 30 -7.40 6.48 -9.20
CA ALA A 30 -6.80 5.57 -10.18
C ALA A 30 -5.40 5.11 -9.75
N HIS A 31 -4.56 6.00 -9.23
CA HIS A 31 -3.23 5.65 -8.74
C HIS A 31 -3.30 4.66 -7.55
N ALA A 32 -4.22 4.88 -6.61
CA ALA A 32 -4.41 3.97 -5.47
C ALA A 32 -4.84 2.56 -5.92
N ILE A 33 -5.78 2.49 -6.88
CA ILE A 33 -6.26 1.21 -7.41
C ILE A 33 -5.16 0.48 -8.21
N ILE A 34 -4.43 1.19 -9.07
CA ILE A 34 -3.32 0.58 -9.82
C ILE A 34 -2.26 0.04 -8.85
N GLY A 35 -1.87 0.80 -7.83
CA GLY A 35 -0.90 0.34 -6.83
C GLY A 35 -1.36 -0.91 -6.08
N ALA A 36 -2.63 -0.98 -5.69
CA ALA A 36 -3.20 -2.15 -5.01
C ALA A 36 -3.23 -3.39 -5.93
N ILE A 37 -3.64 -3.23 -7.19
CA ILE A 37 -3.65 -4.32 -8.17
C ILE A 37 -2.24 -4.84 -8.44
N MET A 38 -1.26 -3.94 -8.62
CA MET A 38 0.14 -4.32 -8.81
C MET A 38 0.68 -5.09 -7.60
N ALA A 39 0.41 -4.64 -6.37
CA ALA A 39 0.85 -5.35 -5.18
C ALA A 39 0.24 -6.76 -5.09
N ALA A 40 -1.04 -6.92 -5.44
CA ALA A 40 -1.68 -8.24 -5.50
C ALA A 40 -1.08 -9.14 -6.61
N GLN A 41 -0.76 -8.55 -7.77
CA GLN A 41 -0.14 -9.28 -8.88
C GLN A 41 1.26 -9.80 -8.49
N GLU A 42 2.08 -8.99 -7.83
CA GLU A 42 3.40 -9.40 -7.35
C GLU A 42 3.31 -10.59 -6.37
N LEU A 43 2.32 -10.59 -5.48
CA LEU A 43 2.09 -11.72 -4.56
C LEU A 43 1.67 -13.00 -5.31
N ASN A 44 0.79 -12.87 -6.31
CA ASN A 44 0.35 -13.97 -7.15
C ASN A 44 1.50 -14.55 -7.98
N ASP A 45 2.33 -13.69 -8.57
CA ASP A 45 3.48 -14.11 -9.39
C ASP A 45 4.56 -14.79 -8.53
N ALA A 46 4.67 -14.40 -7.27
CA ALA A 46 5.50 -15.07 -6.27
C ALA A 46 4.86 -16.37 -5.69
N GLY A 47 3.62 -16.70 -6.05
CA GLY A 47 2.89 -17.87 -5.54
C GLY A 47 2.56 -17.79 -4.04
N LEU A 48 2.42 -16.58 -3.49
CA LEU A 48 2.13 -16.33 -2.08
C LEU A 48 0.61 -16.22 -1.80
N VAL A 49 -0.20 -16.06 -2.85
CA VAL A 49 -1.67 -16.04 -2.85
C VAL A 49 -2.22 -16.77 -4.06
#